data_AF-A0A843L045-F1
#
_entry.id   AF-A0A843L045-F1
#
_cell.length_a   1.000
_cell.length_b   1.000
_cell.length_c   1.000
_cell.angle_alpha   90.00
_cell.angle_beta   90.00
_cell.angle_gamma   90.00
#
_symmetry.space_group_name_H-M   'P 1'
#
loop_
_entity.id
_entity.type
_entity.pdbx_description
1 polymer ?
#
loop_
_entity_poly.entity_id
_entity_poly.type
_entity_poly.pdbx_seq_one_letter_code
_entity_poly.pdbx_strand_id
1 'polypeptide(L)'
;HNTVDKVVGYAALRGLDRSTCILGCTGRQPAGMVAKAANAGIPIVVSRAASTDRGILTAERAGLTLVCFSRGERFTIYTHPGRVPDVLAAVKKA
;
A
#
# COMPACT_ATOMS: atom_id res chain seq x y z
N HIS A 1 -9.55 1.05 -9.31
CA HIS A 1 -10.65 1.41 -8.42
C HIS A 1 -11.57 0.21 -8.18
N ASN A 2 -12.41 -0.18 -9.14
CA ASN A 2 -13.40 -1.26 -8.96
C ASN A 2 -12.79 -2.58 -8.44
N THR A 3 -11.61 -2.98 -8.91
CA THR A 3 -10.92 -4.18 -8.41
C THR A 3 -10.58 -4.10 -6.92
N VAL A 4 -10.13 -2.93 -6.45
CA VAL A 4 -9.84 -2.71 -5.02
C VAL A 4 -11.13 -2.76 -4.21
N ASP A 5 -12.19 -2.11 -4.71
CA ASP A 5 -13.50 -2.13 -4.04
C ASP A 5 -14.04 -3.57 -3.89
N LYS A 6 -13.89 -4.40 -4.93
CA LYS A 6 -14.29 -5.82 -4.89
C LYS A 6 -13.49 -6.62 -3.87
N VAL A 7 -12.17 -6.45 -3.82
CA VAL A 7 -11.30 -7.19 -2.88
C VAL A 7 -11.56 -6.74 -1.43
N VAL A 8 -11.70 -5.44 -1.20
CA VAL A 8 -12.06 -4.89 0.10
C VAL A 8 -13.44 -5.37 0.54
N GLY A 9 -14.42 -5.34 -0.36
CA GLY A 9 -15.77 -5.83 -0.11
C GLY A 9 -15.79 -7.32 0.21
N TYR A 10 -15.02 -8.13 -0.53
CA TYR A 10 -14.85 -9.55 -0.23
C TYR A 10 -14.29 -9.77 1.18
N ALA A 11 -13.22 -9.07 1.54
CA ALA A 11 -12.61 -9.17 2.87
C ALA A 11 -13.58 -8.77 3.98
N ALA A 12 -14.36 -7.70 3.77
CA ALA A 12 -15.38 -7.25 4.72
C ALA A 12 -16.50 -8.28 4.89
N LEU A 13 -17.05 -8.81 3.79
CA LEU A 13 -18.13 -9.82 3.82
C LEU A 13 -17.68 -11.15 4.45
N ARG A 14 -16.38 -11.45 4.41
CA ARG A 14 -15.78 -12.64 5.02
C ARG A 14 -15.25 -12.42 6.44
N GLY A 15 -15.36 -11.20 6.98
CA GLY A 15 -14.83 -10.87 8.31
C GLY A 15 -13.32 -11.03 8.42
N LEU A 16 -12.57 -10.85 7.33
CA LEU A 16 -11.12 -10.93 7.37
C LEU A 16 -10.54 -9.76 8.16
N ASP A 17 -9.55 -10.02 8.99
CA ASP A 17 -8.78 -8.97 9.65
C ASP A 17 -7.84 -8.28 8.67
N ARG A 18 -8.35 -7.22 8.05
CA ARG A 18 -7.63 -6.39 7.07
C ARG A 18 -6.41 -5.68 7.66
N SER A 19 -6.31 -5.55 8.99
CA SER A 19 -5.15 -4.94 9.64
C SER A 19 -3.88 -5.79 9.51
N THR A 20 -4.03 -7.07 9.14
CA THR A 20 -2.93 -8.00 8.87
C THR A 20 -2.67 -8.21 7.38
N CYS A 21 -3.43 -7.55 6.51
CA CYS A 21 -3.38 -7.75 5.07
C CYS A 21 -2.45 -6.77 4.35
N ILE A 22 -1.99 -7.18 3.16
CA ILE A 22 -1.29 -6.33 2.20
C ILE A 22 -2.13 -6.25 0.92
N LEU A 23 -2.38 -5.04 0.43
CA LEU A 23 -3.07 -4.85 -0.84
C LEU A 23 -2.06 -4.74 -2.00
N GLY A 24 -1.98 -5.79 -2.82
CA GLY A 24 -1.25 -5.78 -4.08
C GLY A 24 -2.08 -5.25 -5.24
N CYS A 25 -1.52 -4.37 -6.07
CA CYS A 25 -2.21 -3.85 -7.24
C CYS A 25 -1.28 -3.50 -8.41
N THR A 26 -1.82 -3.49 -9.62
CA THR A 26 -1.06 -3.19 -10.86
C THR A 26 -1.19 -1.73 -11.30
N GLY A 27 -2.22 -1.02 -10.83
CA GLY A 27 -2.53 0.36 -11.23
C GLY A 27 -1.83 1.42 -10.39
N ARG A 28 -1.84 2.66 -10.90
CA ARG A 28 -1.29 3.84 -10.20
C ARG A 28 -2.04 4.11 -8.89
N GLN A 29 -1.38 4.82 -7.98
CA GLN A 29 -1.90 5.15 -6.65
C GLN A 29 -2.21 6.65 -6.52
N PRO A 30 -3.31 7.17 -7.10
CA PRO A 30 -3.80 8.50 -6.75
C PRO A 30 -4.41 8.51 -5.34
N ALA A 31 -4.62 9.70 -4.78
CA ALA A 31 -5.22 9.88 -3.45
C ALA A 31 -6.47 9.02 -3.20
N GLY A 32 -7.38 8.93 -4.17
CA GLY A 32 -8.60 8.12 -4.03
C GLY A 32 -8.35 6.61 -3.94
N MET A 33 -7.28 6.07 -4.53
CA MET A 33 -6.92 4.65 -4.37
C MET A 33 -6.32 4.39 -2.99
N VAL A 34 -5.42 5.27 -2.56
CA VAL A 34 -4.77 5.18 -1.24
C VAL A 34 -5.80 5.33 -0.12
N ALA A 35 -6.71 6.29 -0.23
CA ALA A 35 -7.78 6.51 0.74
C ALA A 35 -8.69 5.29 0.89
N LYS A 36 -8.98 4.55 -0.19
CA LYS A 36 -9.76 3.31 -0.12
C LYS A 36 -9.06 2.24 0.71
N ALA A 37 -7.75 2.03 0.50
CA ALA A 37 -6.98 1.07 1.27
C ALA A 37 -6.88 1.48 2.75
N ALA A 38 -6.60 2.76 3.02
CA ALA A 38 -6.53 3.31 4.37
C ALA A 38 -7.88 3.19 5.12
N ASN A 39 -8.99 3.59 4.50
CA ASN A 39 -10.33 3.47 5.09
C ASN A 39 -10.75 2.00 5.27
N ALA A 40 -10.22 1.11 4.44
CA ALA A 40 -10.38 -0.34 4.60
C ALA A 40 -9.49 -0.91 5.73
N GLY A 41 -8.72 -0.09 6.45
CA GLY A 41 -7.84 -0.55 7.52
C GLY A 41 -6.67 -1.40 7.04
N ILE A 42 -6.31 -1.32 5.75
CA ILE A 42 -5.19 -2.07 5.19
C ILE A 42 -3.90 -1.25 5.39
N PRO A 43 -2.92 -1.74 6.15
CA PRO A 43 -1.75 -0.95 6.54
C PRO A 43 -0.69 -0.80 5.43
N ILE A 44 -0.66 -1.69 4.44
CA ILE A 44 0.37 -1.74 3.40
C ILE A 44 -0.27 -1.86 2.01
N VAL A 45 0.14 -1.00 1.09
CA VAL A 45 -0.19 -1.08 -0.33
C VAL A 45 1.08 -1.26 -1.15
N VAL A 46 1.08 -2.27 -2.03
CA VAL A 46 2.15 -2.51 -2.99
C VAL A 46 1.62 -2.34 -4.41
N SER A 47 2.22 -1.44 -5.17
CA SER A 47 1.89 -1.22 -6.57
C SER A 47 3.06 -1.47 -7.51
N ARG A 48 2.76 -2.07 -8.68
CA ARG A 48 3.70 -2.14 -9.81
C ARG A 48 3.90 -0.79 -10.52
N ALA A 49 2.99 0.15 -10.32
CA ALA A 49 2.99 1.45 -10.98
C ALA A 49 3.38 2.59 -10.01
N ALA A 50 3.45 3.81 -10.54
CA ALA A 50 3.75 5.01 -9.77
C ALA A 50 2.58 5.48 -8.89
N SER A 51 2.91 6.24 -7.85
CA SER A 51 1.94 7.06 -7.11
C SER A 51 1.83 8.47 -7.73
N THR A 52 0.87 9.26 -7.28
CA THR A 52 0.88 10.73 -7.48
C THR A 52 1.29 11.41 -6.18
N ASP A 53 1.72 12.67 -6.23
CA ASP A 53 2.11 13.43 -5.02
C ASP A 53 0.98 13.46 -3.99
N ARG A 54 -0.26 13.68 -4.45
CA ARG A 54 -1.45 13.61 -3.58
C ARG A 54 -1.65 12.21 -3.02
N GLY A 55 -1.37 11.15 -3.78
CA GLY A 55 -1.41 9.76 -3.30
C GLY A 55 -0.41 9.51 -2.19
N ILE A 56 0.83 9.96 -2.36
CA ILE A 56 1.90 9.88 -1.34
C ILE A 56 1.48 10.64 -0.09
N LEU A 57 1.03 11.89 -0.23
CA LEU A 57 0.58 12.70 0.91
C LEU A 57 -0.62 12.07 1.65
N THR A 58 -1.56 11.46 0.92
CA THR A 58 -2.66 10.71 1.54
C THR A 58 -2.15 9.50 2.32
N ALA A 59 -1.17 8.75 1.78
CA ALA A 59 -0.60 7.61 2.48
C ALA A 59 0.13 8.05 3.76
N GLU A 60 0.89 9.15 3.67
CA GLU A 60 1.62 9.72 4.79
C GLU A 60 0.67 10.11 5.94
N ARG A 61 -0.39 10.87 5.63
CA ARG A 61 -1.39 11.29 6.62
C ARG A 61 -2.19 10.13 7.20
N ALA A 62 -2.43 9.10 6.41
CA ALA A 62 -3.17 7.91 6.84
C ALA A 62 -2.31 6.93 7.65
N GLY A 63 -1.01 7.16 7.81
CA GLY A 63 -0.13 6.19 8.43
C GLY A 63 0.03 4.92 7.60
N LEU A 64 -0.16 4.95 6.27
CA LEU A 64 -0.16 3.78 5.38
C LEU A 64 1.21 3.61 4.74
N THR A 65 1.75 2.38 4.73
CA THR A 65 3.00 2.06 4.04
C THR A 65 2.74 1.92 2.55
N LEU A 66 3.21 2.88 1.74
CA LEU A 66 3.00 2.87 0.30
C LEU A 66 4.28 2.44 -0.43
N VAL A 67 4.19 1.31 -1.12
CA VAL A 67 5.26 0.76 -1.96
C VAL A 67 4.85 0.84 -3.43
N CYS A 68 5.73 1.34 -4.28
CA CYS A 68 5.47 1.52 -5.71
C CYS A 68 6.64 1.04 -6.55
N PHE A 69 6.44 1.00 -7.87
CA PHE A 69 7.43 0.51 -8.84
C PHE A 69 7.93 -0.91 -8.54
N SER A 70 7.10 -1.75 -7.89
CA SER A 70 7.49 -3.12 -7.55
C SER A 70 7.70 -3.97 -8.81
N ARG A 71 8.95 -4.42 -9.02
CA ARG A 71 9.39 -5.26 -10.14
C ARG A 71 10.56 -6.14 -9.72
N GLY A 72 10.33 -7.46 -9.63
CA GLY A 72 11.33 -8.40 -9.16
C GLY A 72 11.83 -8.01 -7.77
N GLU A 73 13.13 -7.82 -7.63
CA GLU A 73 13.78 -7.41 -6.37
C GLU A 73 13.88 -5.89 -6.18
N ARG A 74 13.24 -5.08 -7.04
CA ARG A 74 13.30 -3.61 -6.97
C ARG A 74 11.92 -3.02 -6.68
N PHE A 75 11.89 -2.00 -5.81
CA PHE A 75 10.71 -1.22 -5.48
C PHE A 75 11.13 0.09 -4.78
N THR A 76 10.18 0.99 -4.57
CA THR A 76 10.36 2.22 -3.81
C THR A 76 9.32 2.29 -2.69
N ILE A 77 9.78 2.50 -1.45
CA ILE A 77 8.90 2.78 -0.31
C ILE A 77 8.78 4.30 -0.18
N TYR A 78 7.56 4.82 -0.28
CA TYR A 78 7.31 6.26 -0.18
C TYR A 78 7.02 6.73 1.24
N THR A 79 6.31 5.93 2.03
CA THR A 79 5.77 6.36 3.33
C THR A 79 5.84 5.22 4.33
N HIS A 80 5.96 5.55 5.62
CA HIS A 80 5.85 4.62 6.76
C HIS A 80 6.61 3.29 6.59
N PRO A 81 7.93 3.30 6.34
CA PRO A 81 8.67 2.06 6.07
C PRO A 81 8.85 1.19 7.32
N GLY A 82 8.49 1.68 8.52
CA GLY A 82 8.62 0.95 9.78
C GLY A 82 7.86 -0.39 9.84
N ARG A 83 6.93 -0.66 8.90
CA ARG A 83 6.24 -1.95 8.77
C ARG A 83 7.01 -3.00 7.96
N VAL A 84 8.16 -2.64 7.41
CA VAL A 84 9.06 -3.56 6.69
C VAL A 84 10.50 -3.43 7.25
N PRO A 85 10.70 -3.72 8.56
CA PRO A 85 11.96 -3.46 9.24
C PRO A 85 13.15 -4.25 8.65
N ASP A 86 12.93 -5.49 8.21
CA ASP A 86 13.98 -6.32 7.62
C ASP A 86 14.46 -5.76 6.28
N VAL A 87 13.52 -5.26 5.47
CA VAL A 87 13.83 -4.56 4.21
C VAL A 87 14.62 -3.28 4.48
N LEU A 88 14.19 -2.49 5.47
CA LEU A 88 14.90 -1.28 5.87
C LEU A 88 16.33 -1.57 6.34
N ALA A 89 16.52 -2.64 7.10
CA ALA A 89 17.83 -3.05 7.58
C ALA A 89 18.76 -3.48 6.43
N ALA A 90 18.22 -4.17 5.42
CA ALA A 90 18.99 -4.54 4.22
C ALA A 90 19.43 -3.31 3.42
N VAL A 91 18.55 -2.33 3.21
CA VAL A 91 18.88 -1.10 2.47
C VAL A 91 19.93 -0.25 3.18
N LYS A 92 19.91 -0.17 4.52
CA LYS A 92 20.91 0.59 5.30
C LYS A 92 22.31 -0.04 5.31
N LYS A 93 22.43 -1.33 4.99
CA LYS A 93 23.70 -2.05 4.94
C LYS A 93 24.37 -2.00 3.57
N ALA A 94 23.63 -1.62 2.53
CA ALA A 94 24.12 -1.42 1.16
C ALA A 94 24.64 0.00 0.99
#